data_AF-A0AA37BLX2-F1
#
_entry.id   AF-A0AA37BLX2-F1
#
_cell.length_a   1.000
_cell.length_b   1.000
_cell.length_c   1.000
_cell.angle_alpha   90.00
_cell.angle_beta   90.00
_cell.angle_gamma   90.00
#
_symmetry.space_group_name_H-M   'P 1'
#
loop_
_entity.id
_entity.type
_entity.pdbx_description
1 polymer ?
#
loop_
_entity_poly.entity_id
_entity_poly.type
_entity_poly.pdbx_seq_one_letter_code
_entity_poly.pdbx_strand_id
1 'polypeptide(L)'
;MTSSSTPDPSEDIAAAFTRLTKSFASVSRTLAAQNAMGWAYQGNLARLEEVLARMDAEQVRGLSAAAALLEGAADAELARRTA
;
A
#
# COMPACT_ATOMS: atom_id res chain seq x y z
N MET A 1 30.54 9.12 37.10
CA MET A 1 29.35 8.27 37.30
C MET A 1 28.55 8.30 36.00
N THR A 2 28.75 7.33 35.12
CA THR A 2 27.95 7.17 33.90
C THR A 2 26.73 6.33 34.25
N SER A 3 25.61 6.98 34.54
CA SER A 3 24.34 6.29 34.76
C SER A 3 23.94 5.59 33.46
N SER A 4 24.04 4.27 33.49
CA SER A 4 23.44 3.36 32.52
C SER A 4 21.91 3.45 32.64
N SER A 5 21.31 4.37 31.89
CA SER A 5 19.86 4.38 31.66
C SER A 5 19.50 3.05 31.01
N THR A 6 18.92 2.16 31.82
CA THR A 6 18.39 0.89 31.35
C THR A 6 17.21 1.22 30.44
N PRO A 7 17.17 0.74 29.19
CA PRO A 7 16.07 1.05 28.28
C PRO A 7 14.75 0.60 28.90
N ASP A 8 13.76 1.50 28.92
CA ASP A 8 12.44 1.21 29.48
C ASP A 8 11.72 0.22 28.53
N PRO A 9 11.46 -1.02 28.97
CA PRO A 9 10.90 -2.05 28.11
C PRO A 9 9.49 -1.70 27.59
N SER A 10 8.81 -0.73 28.20
CA SER A 10 7.50 -0.27 27.75
C SER A 10 7.56 0.60 26.49
N GLU A 11 8.60 1.42 26.34
CA GLU A 11 8.82 2.25 25.14
C GLU A 11 9.22 1.40 23.93
N ASP A 12 10.03 0.35 24.16
CA ASP A 12 10.45 -0.59 23.12
C ASP A 12 9.29 -1.44 22.59
N ILE A 13 8.37 -1.87 23.47
CA ILE A 13 7.17 -2.62 23.05
C ILE A 13 6.23 -1.74 22.23
N ALA A 14 5.99 -0.48 22.63
CA ALA A 14 5.14 0.44 21.88
C ALA A 14 5.72 0.79 20.49
N ALA A 15 7.04 1.00 20.41
CA ALA A 15 7.74 1.21 19.15
C ALA A 15 7.70 -0.04 18.24
N ALA A 16 7.89 -1.23 18.82
CA ALA A 16 7.79 -2.49 18.10
C ALA A 16 6.37 -2.74 17.57
N PHE A 17 5.33 -2.48 18.37
CA PHE A 17 3.93 -2.55 17.91
C PHE A 17 3.62 -1.53 16.82
N THR A 18 4.12 -0.29 16.94
CA THR A 18 3.92 0.75 15.91
C THR A 18 4.63 0.39 14.60
N ARG A 19 5.83 -0.20 14.67
CA ARG A 19 6.56 -0.67 13.50
C ARG A 19 5.89 -1.91 12.89
N LEU A 20 5.44 -2.85 13.72
CA LEU A 20 4.73 -4.05 13.29
C LEU A 20 3.40 -3.68 12.61
N THR A 21 2.63 -2.74 13.16
CA THR A 21 1.37 -2.28 12.56
C THR A 21 1.59 -1.49 11.28
N LYS A 22 2.62 -0.64 11.19
CA LYS A 22 3.00 0.01 9.91
C LYS A 22 3.46 -0.98 8.86
N SER A 23 4.27 -1.97 9.25
CA SER A 23 4.69 -3.05 8.36
C SER A 23 3.50 -3.91 7.92
N PHE A 24 2.58 -4.23 8.83
CA PHE A 24 1.39 -5.01 8.53
C PHE A 24 0.40 -4.24 7.66
N ALA A 25 0.21 -2.94 7.91
CA ALA A 25 -0.60 -2.05 7.08
C ALA A 25 0.01 -1.87 5.68
N SER A 26 1.33 -1.80 5.58
CA SER A 26 2.04 -1.76 4.29
C SER A 26 1.88 -3.07 3.52
N VAL A 27 2.01 -4.21 4.19
CA VAL A 27 1.83 -5.55 3.60
C VAL A 27 0.38 -5.78 3.17
N SER A 28 -0.60 -5.42 4.01
CA SER A 28 -2.03 -5.59 3.69
C SER A 28 -2.47 -4.68 2.53
N ARG A 29 -2.00 -3.41 2.51
CA ARG A 29 -2.20 -2.49 1.37
C ARG A 29 -1.61 -3.06 0.09
N THR A 30 -0.39 -3.60 0.16
CA THR A 30 0.33 -4.14 -1.00
C THR A 30 -0.35 -5.40 -1.55
N LEU A 31 -0.86 -6.29 -0.69
CA LEU A 31 -1.58 -7.49 -1.12
C LEU A 31 -2.96 -7.16 -1.71
N ALA A 32 -3.71 -6.25 -1.09
CA ALA A 32 -5.00 -5.81 -1.62
C ALA A 32 -4.84 -5.12 -2.98
N ALA A 33 -3.84 -4.24 -3.12
CA ALA A 33 -3.52 -3.59 -4.38
C ALA A 33 -3.13 -4.58 -5.48
N GLN A 34 -2.28 -5.56 -5.18
CA GLN A 34 -1.89 -6.59 -6.16
C GLN A 34 -3.09 -7.43 -6.62
N ASN A 35 -3.98 -7.80 -5.71
CA ASN A 35 -5.18 -8.57 -6.03
C ASN A 35 -6.14 -7.75 -6.91
N ALA A 36 -6.40 -6.49 -6.53
CA ALA A 36 -7.22 -5.57 -7.32
C ALA A 36 -6.63 -5.36 -8.73
N MET A 37 -5.33 -5.09 -8.84
CA MET A 37 -4.66 -4.94 -10.13
C MET A 37 -4.72 -6.21 -10.98
N GLY A 38 -4.59 -7.39 -10.36
CA GLY A 38 -4.74 -8.67 -11.06
C GLY A 38 -6.10 -8.82 -11.74
N TRP A 39 -7.19 -8.51 -11.04
CA TRP A 39 -8.53 -8.54 -11.63
C TRP A 39 -8.75 -7.45 -12.67
N ALA A 40 -8.19 -6.26 -12.47
CA ALA A 40 -8.23 -5.17 -13.45
C ALA A 40 -7.56 -5.57 -14.77
N TYR A 41 -6.37 -6.18 -14.73
CA TYR A 41 -5.68 -6.67 -15.93
C TYR A 41 -6.45 -7.76 -16.67
N GLN A 42 -7.20 -8.60 -15.95
CA GLN A 42 -8.03 -9.64 -16.54
C GLN A 42 -9.36 -9.11 -17.10
N GLY A 43 -9.67 -7.82 -16.91
CA GLY A 43 -10.95 -7.23 -17.28
C GLY A 43 -12.14 -7.77 -16.46
N ASN A 44 -11.89 -8.38 -15.30
CA ASN A 44 -12.95 -8.95 -14.47
C ASN A 44 -13.47 -7.91 -13.47
N LEU A 45 -14.39 -7.07 -13.94
CA LEU A 45 -14.93 -5.96 -13.16
C LEU A 45 -15.65 -6.43 -11.88
N ALA A 46 -16.43 -7.50 -11.95
CA ALA A 46 -17.18 -8.00 -10.78
C ALA A 46 -16.24 -8.41 -9.63
N ARG A 47 -15.13 -9.11 -9.93
CA ARG A 47 -14.14 -9.48 -8.91
C ARG A 47 -13.35 -8.29 -8.40
N LEU A 48 -13.06 -7.32 -9.26
CA LEU A 48 -12.42 -6.08 -8.86
C LEU A 48 -13.31 -5.32 -7.85
N GLU A 49 -14.60 -5.16 -8.15
CA GLU A 49 -15.57 -4.51 -7.26
C GLU A 49 -15.68 -5.21 -5.91
N GLU A 50 -15.74 -6.55 -5.88
CA GLU A 50 -15.73 -7.33 -4.64
C GLU A 50 -14.49 -7.08 -3.77
N VAL A 51 -13.31 -6.95 -4.40
CA VAL A 51 -12.06 -6.65 -3.68
C VAL A 51 -12.07 -5.23 -3.14
N LEU A 52 -12.47 -4.25 -3.96
CA LEU A 52 -12.55 -2.84 -3.55
C LEU A 52 -13.55 -2.64 -2.41
N ALA A 53 -14.69 -3.34 -2.41
CA ALA A 53 -15.70 -3.24 -1.37
C ALA A 53 -15.23 -3.75 0.01
N ARG A 54 -14.17 -4.55 0.06
CA ARG A 54 -13.56 -5.06 1.31
C ARG A 54 -12.43 -4.17 1.83
N MET A 55 -12.02 -3.17 1.07
CA MET A 55 -10.96 -2.23 1.44
C MET A 55 -11.55 -1.06 2.23
N ASP A 56 -10.78 -0.53 3.18
CA ASP A 56 -11.14 0.72 3.82
C ASP A 56 -10.94 1.93 2.87
N ALA A 57 -11.51 3.07 3.23
CA ALA A 57 -11.46 4.26 2.39
C ALA A 57 -10.04 4.78 2.15
N GLU A 58 -9.11 4.60 3.09
CA GLU A 58 -7.72 5.04 2.93
C GLU A 58 -6.99 4.14 1.92
N GLN A 59 -7.23 2.83 1.99
CA GLN A 59 -6.71 1.83 1.05
C GLN A 59 -7.22 2.09 -0.37
N VAL A 60 -8.51 2.37 -0.55
CA VAL A 60 -9.09 2.70 -1.87
C VAL A 60 -8.50 3.99 -2.43
N ARG A 61 -8.36 5.04 -1.61
CA ARG A 61 -7.70 6.30 -2.03
C ARG A 61 -6.25 6.08 -2.43
N GLY A 62 -5.50 5.28 -1.66
CA GLY A 62 -4.12 4.94 -1.98
C GLY A 62 -3.98 4.20 -3.30
N LEU A 63 -4.87 3.22 -3.55
CA LEU A 63 -4.90 2.47 -4.81
C LEU A 63 -5.27 3.38 -5.99
N SER A 64 -6.25 4.27 -5.84
CA SER A 64 -6.62 5.25 -6.86
C SER A 64 -5.47 6.20 -7.21
N ALA A 65 -4.75 6.71 -6.22
CA ALA A 65 -3.58 7.56 -6.45
C ALA A 65 -2.45 6.82 -7.18
N ALA A 66 -2.20 5.55 -6.80
CA ALA A 66 -1.21 4.71 -7.48
C ALA A 66 -1.58 4.43 -8.94
N ALA A 67 -2.87 4.17 -9.22
CA ALA A 67 -3.36 3.96 -10.58
C ALA A 67 -3.16 5.20 -11.47
N ALA A 68 -3.46 6.41 -10.94
CA ALA A 68 -3.24 7.65 -11.67
C ALA A 68 -1.74 7.91 -11.97
N LEU A 69 -0.85 7.59 -11.03
CA LEU A 69 0.60 7.67 -11.27
C LEU A 69 1.06 6.68 -12.35
N LEU A 70 0.51 5.46 -12.35
CA LEU A 70 0.81 4.44 -13.35
C LEU A 70 0.33 4.86 -14.75
N GLU A 71 -0.88 5.40 -14.86
CA GLU A 71 -1.44 5.95 -16.10
C GLU A 71 -0.54 7.04 -16.67
N GLY A 72 -0.19 8.06 -15.86
CA GLY A 72 0.70 9.14 -16.32
C GLY A 72 2.10 8.66 -16.73
N ALA A 73 2.64 7.65 -16.06
CA ALA A 73 3.91 7.04 -16.44
C ALA A 73 3.82 6.26 -17.76
N ALA A 74 2.71 5.55 -17.98
CA ALA A 74 2.43 4.83 -19.22
C ALA A 74 2.25 5.80 -20.39
N ASP A 75 1.49 6.88 -20.20
CA ASP A 75 1.30 7.93 -21.20
C ASP A 75 2.63 8.58 -21.60
N ALA A 76 3.48 8.90 -20.62
CA ALA A 76 4.80 9.47 -20.88
C ALA A 76 5.70 8.51 -21.68
N GLU A 77 5.60 7.21 -21.42
CA GLU A 77 6.33 6.20 -22.19
C GLU A 77 5.77 6.02 -23.61
N LEU A 78 4.46 6.04 -23.78
CA LEU A 78 3.83 5.99 -25.09
C LEU A 78 4.24 7.21 -25.93
N ALA A 79 4.19 8.41 -25.36
CA ALA A 79 4.63 9.63 -26.01
C ALA A 79 6.10 9.56 -26.46
N ARG A 80 6.99 8.97 -25.65
CA ARG A 80 8.40 8.75 -26.02
C ARG A 80 8.58 7.78 -27.20
N ARG A 81 7.72 6.78 -27.33
CA ARG A 81 7.81 5.78 -28.41
C ARG A 81 7.22 6.23 -29.73
N THR A 82 6.29 7.19 -29.69
CA THR A 82 5.58 7.71 -30.85
C THR A 82 6.11 9.05 -31.35
N ALA A 83 7.09 9.64 -30.65
CA ALA A 83 7.82 10.84 -31.07
C ALA A 83 9.00 10.47 -31.99
#